data_AF-A0A127EMW2-F1
#
_entry.id   AF-A0A127EMW2-F1
#
_cell.length_a   1.000
_cell.length_b   1.000
_cell.length_c   1.000
_cell.angle_alpha   90.00
_cell.angle_beta   90.00
_cell.angle_gamma   90.00
#
_symmetry.space_group_name_H-M   'P 1'
#
loop_
_entity.id
_entity.type
_entity.pdbx_description
1 polymer ?
#
loop_
_entity_poly.entity_id
_entity_poly.type
_entity_poly.pdbx_seq_one_letter_code
_entity_poly.pdbx_strand_id
1 'polypeptide(L)'
;MAKDKYEVYENKYESLYEYLLRETRDDFILTYEEIEEIIGFGLPRAAQRAEWWDDDTPEYPRDQAQAIHQAGYDSRRAPEGGKVRFRKLSTLPRTSR
;
A
#
# COMPACT_ATOMS: atom_id res chain seq x y z
N MET A 1 -14.85 27.38 -3.13
CA MET A 1 -14.92 26.19 -4.01
C MET A 1 -13.62 25.41 -3.87
N ALA A 2 -13.76 24.13 -3.49
CA ALA A 2 -12.77 23.04 -3.41
C ALA A 2 -11.27 23.41 -3.60
N LYS A 3 -10.55 23.52 -2.50
CA LYS A 3 -9.10 23.28 -2.45
C LYS A 3 -8.87 22.21 -1.37
N ASP A 4 -7.87 21.36 -1.59
CA ASP A 4 -7.34 20.39 -0.62
C ASP A 4 -8.12 19.07 -0.46
N LYS A 5 -8.35 18.33 -1.55
CA LYS A 5 -8.69 16.89 -1.48
C LYS A 5 -7.55 15.94 -1.90
N TYR A 6 -6.43 16.51 -2.28
CA TYR A 6 -5.17 15.81 -2.51
C TYR A 6 -4.14 16.54 -1.65
N GLU A 7 -4.09 16.21 -0.36
CA GLU A 7 -2.87 16.46 0.39
C GLU A 7 -1.75 15.80 -0.44
N VAL A 8 -0.80 16.60 -0.91
CA VAL A 8 0.30 16.10 -1.73
C VAL A 8 1.04 15.10 -0.84
N TYR A 9 0.97 13.82 -1.19
CA TYR A 9 1.61 12.77 -0.43
C TYR A 9 3.08 12.72 -0.82
N GLU A 10 3.89 13.56 -0.19
CA GLU A 10 5.31 13.67 -0.50
C GLU A 10 6.11 12.58 0.24
N ASN A 11 6.16 11.37 -0.33
CA ASN A 11 7.23 10.42 -0.01
C ASN A 11 7.60 9.53 -1.21
N LYS A 12 8.63 8.71 -1.05
CA LYS A 12 9.13 7.86 -2.15
C LYS A 12 8.11 6.85 -2.68
N TYR A 13 7.03 6.54 -1.96
CA TYR A 13 5.95 5.66 -2.40
C TYR A 13 4.73 6.42 -2.95
N GLU A 14 4.86 7.71 -3.26
CA GLU A 14 3.79 8.50 -3.90
C GLU A 14 3.22 7.81 -5.15
N SER A 15 4.08 7.27 -6.02
CA SER A 15 3.61 6.58 -7.22
C SER A 15 2.79 5.32 -6.92
N LEU A 16 3.07 4.63 -5.80
CA LEU A 16 2.23 3.52 -5.34
C LEU A 16 0.87 4.02 -4.84
N TYR A 17 0.86 5.11 -4.06
CA TYR A 17 -0.37 5.76 -3.63
C TYR A 17 -1.23 6.17 -4.84
N GLU A 18 -0.66 6.87 -5.83
CA GLU A 18 -1.37 7.31 -7.03
C GLU A 18 -1.92 6.15 -7.85
N TYR A 19 -1.14 5.07 -7.99
CA TYR A 19 -1.57 3.85 -8.66
C TYR A 19 -2.81 3.26 -7.97
N LEU A 20 -2.74 3.07 -6.65
CA LEU A 20 -3.83 2.49 -5.86
C LEU A 20 -5.06 3.39 -5.84
N LEU A 21 -4.89 4.72 -5.81
CA LEU A 21 -6.00 5.67 -5.84
C LEU A 21 -6.82 5.59 -7.15
N ARG A 22 -6.18 5.21 -8.26
CA ARG A 22 -6.82 5.01 -9.57
C ARG A 22 -7.38 3.60 -9.75
N GLU A 23 -7.05 2.68 -8.85
CA GLU A 23 -7.47 1.30 -8.94
C GLU A 23 -8.94 1.10 -8.56
N THR A 24 -9.63 0.25 -9.33
CA THR A 24 -11.07 -0.02 -9.15
C THR A 24 -11.34 -1.42 -8.60
N ARG A 25 -10.39 -2.34 -8.68
CA ARG A 25 -10.48 -3.70 -8.15
C ARG A 25 -10.53 -3.68 -6.62
N ASP A 26 -11.41 -4.50 -6.06
CA ASP A 26 -11.57 -4.60 -4.61
C ASP A 26 -10.48 -5.46 -3.95
N ASP A 27 -9.93 -6.41 -4.71
CA ASP A 27 -8.96 -7.39 -4.25
C ASP A 27 -8.10 -7.84 -5.44
N PHE A 28 -6.79 -7.66 -5.34
CA PHE A 28 -5.84 -8.02 -6.40
C PHE A 28 -4.44 -8.25 -5.83
N ILE A 29 -3.56 -8.81 -6.66
CA ILE A 29 -2.17 -9.11 -6.29
C ILE A 29 -1.24 -8.39 -7.26
N LEU A 30 -0.18 -7.80 -6.73
CA LEU A 30 0.97 -7.37 -7.51
C LEU A 30 2.22 -8.14 -7.07
N THR A 31 3.08 -8.46 -8.03
CA THR A 31 4.44 -8.94 -7.79
C THR A 31 5.33 -7.81 -7.28
N TYR A 32 6.48 -8.17 -6.68
CA TYR A 32 7.48 -7.17 -6.31
C TYR A 32 7.99 -6.43 -7.54
N GLU A 33 8.18 -7.12 -8.66
CA GLU A 33 8.59 -6.51 -9.91
C GLU A 33 7.57 -5.48 -10.41
N GLU A 34 6.27 -5.79 -10.42
CA GLU A 34 5.22 -4.83 -10.79
C GLU A 34 5.18 -3.62 -9.85
N ILE A 35 5.41 -3.84 -8.54
CA ILE A 35 5.46 -2.74 -7.57
C ILE A 35 6.70 -1.86 -7.81
N GLU A 36 7.86 -2.46 -8.09
CA GLU A 36 9.10 -1.75 -8.41
C GLU A 36 8.97 -0.92 -9.70
N GLU A 37 8.27 -1.45 -10.71
CA GLU A 37 7.92 -0.72 -11.93
C GLU A 37 7.02 0.49 -11.64
N ILE A 38 6.06 0.35 -10.73
CA ILE A 38 5.16 1.44 -10.32
C ILE A 38 5.93 2.54 -9.57
N ILE A 39 6.80 2.17 -8.63
CA ILE A 39 7.51 3.13 -7.77
C ILE A 39 8.82 3.66 -8.37
N GLY A 40 9.33 3.02 -9.43
CA GLY A 40 10.54 3.44 -10.13
C GLY A 40 11.85 3.13 -9.39
N PHE A 41 11.83 2.28 -8.36
CA PHE A 41 13.02 1.82 -7.65
C PHE A 41 12.84 0.41 -7.09
N GLY A 42 13.96 -0.26 -6.82
CA GLY A 42 13.97 -1.59 -6.22
C GLY A 42 13.50 -1.58 -4.76
N LEU A 43 12.60 -2.48 -4.42
CA LEU A 43 12.11 -2.65 -3.05
C LEU A 43 13.28 -3.01 -2.11
N PRO A 44 13.27 -2.50 -0.87
CA PRO A 44 14.32 -2.84 0.08
C PRO A 44 14.23 -4.33 0.45
N ARG A 45 15.36 -4.92 0.89
CA ARG A 45 15.39 -6.31 1.38
C ARG A 45 14.35 -6.60 2.48
N ALA A 46 13.96 -5.57 3.24
CA ALA A 46 12.92 -5.65 4.27
C ALA A 46 11.54 -6.03 3.70
N ALA A 47 11.24 -5.71 2.44
CA ALA A 47 9.98 -6.07 1.77
C ALA A 47 9.76 -7.59 1.66
N GLN A 48 10.80 -8.40 1.84
CA GLN A 48 10.67 -9.86 1.92
C GLN A 48 9.94 -10.34 3.18
N ARG A 49 9.81 -9.49 4.21
CA ARG A 49 9.14 -9.81 5.48
C ARG A 49 7.67 -9.44 5.40
N ALA A 50 6.78 -10.31 5.87
CA ALA A 50 5.34 -10.02 5.92
C ALA A 50 5.04 -8.74 6.73
N GLU A 51 5.69 -8.61 7.89
CA GLU A 51 5.59 -7.45 8.80
C GLU A 51 5.94 -6.11 8.15
N TRP A 52 6.66 -6.11 7.04
CA TRP A 52 6.98 -4.89 6.31
C TRP A 52 5.78 -4.38 5.49
N TRP A 53 4.85 -5.26 5.12
CA TRP A 53 3.62 -4.94 4.38
C TRP A 53 2.39 -4.74 5.28
N ASP A 54 2.50 -5.10 6.56
CA ASP A 54 1.43 -4.89 7.54
C ASP A 54 1.31 -3.40 7.94
N ASP A 55 0.23 -3.07 8.67
CA ASP A 55 -0.08 -1.73 9.18
C ASP A 55 1.14 -1.02 9.83
N ASP A 56 1.21 0.30 9.70
CA ASP A 56 2.15 1.10 10.48
C ASP A 56 1.68 1.25 11.93
N THR A 57 2.63 1.43 12.85
CA THR A 57 2.32 1.84 14.22
C THR A 57 2.98 3.17 14.53
N PRO A 58 2.47 3.97 15.48
CA PRO A 58 3.09 5.24 15.86
C PRO A 58 4.57 5.11 16.25
N GLU A 59 4.96 3.96 16.81
CA GLU A 59 6.34 3.65 17.21
C GLU A 59 7.23 3.25 16.03
N TYR A 60 6.63 2.72 14.96
CA TYR A 60 7.32 2.21 13.77
C TYR A 60 6.58 2.65 12.50
N PRO A 61 6.66 3.95 12.13
CA PRO A 61 6.04 4.43 10.91
C PRO A 61 6.65 3.73 9.68
N ARG A 62 5.79 3.43 8.71
CA ARG A 62 6.18 2.77 7.47
C ARG A 62 5.60 3.53 6.29
N ASP A 63 6.45 4.25 5.58
CA ASP A 63 6.08 5.08 4.43
C ASP A 63 5.20 4.33 3.41
N GLN A 64 5.54 3.08 3.08
CA GLN A 64 4.74 2.29 2.14
C GLN A 64 3.34 1.94 2.69
N ALA A 65 3.23 1.62 3.98
CA ALA A 65 1.96 1.25 4.60
C ALA A 65 1.04 2.47 4.66
N GLN A 66 1.59 3.64 4.98
CA GLN A 66 0.87 4.91 4.94
C GLN A 66 0.35 5.21 3.52
N ALA A 67 1.16 5.01 2.48
CA ALA A 67 0.77 5.23 1.09
C ALA A 67 -0.42 4.35 0.70
N ILE A 68 -0.36 3.07 1.10
CA ILE A 68 -1.38 2.06 0.81
C ILE A 68 -2.69 2.36 1.54
N HIS A 69 -2.61 2.66 2.85
CA HIS A 69 -3.78 2.98 3.68
C HIS A 69 -4.47 4.27 3.25
N GLN A 70 -3.69 5.32 2.94
CA GLN A 70 -4.24 6.58 2.44
C GLN A 70 -4.92 6.41 1.07
N ALA A 71 -4.43 5.51 0.22
CA ALA A 71 -5.08 5.14 -1.03
C ALA A 71 -6.35 4.29 -0.82
N GLY A 72 -6.67 3.88 0.41
CA GLY A 72 -7.88 3.14 0.74
C GLY A 72 -7.75 1.62 0.66
N TYR A 73 -6.52 1.08 0.74
CA TYR A 73 -6.23 -0.35 0.69
C TYR A 73 -5.54 -0.85 1.97
N ASP A 74 -5.72 -2.13 2.29
CA ASP A 74 -4.86 -2.95 3.16
C ASP A 74 -3.91 -3.75 2.26
N SER A 75 -2.72 -4.07 2.76
CA SER A 75 -1.74 -4.90 2.07
C SER A 75 -1.29 -6.08 2.91
N ARG A 76 -1.16 -7.25 2.29
CA ARG A 76 -0.59 -8.44 2.92
C ARG A 76 0.32 -9.18 1.96
N ARG A 77 1.51 -9.53 2.42
CA ARG A 77 2.42 -10.40 1.66
C ARG A 77 1.74 -11.75 1.39
N ALA A 78 1.80 -12.21 0.15
CA ALA A 78 1.30 -13.53 -0.22
C ALA A 78 2.18 -14.64 0.40
N PRO A 79 1.61 -15.80 0.78
CA PRO A 79 2.37 -16.88 1.42
C PRO A 79 3.46 -17.45 0.51
N GLU A 80 3.23 -17.50 -0.81
CA GLU A 80 4.23 -17.91 -1.80
C GLU A 80 5.44 -16.96 -1.90
N GLY A 81 5.31 -15.73 -1.38
CA GLY A 81 6.33 -14.69 -1.46
C GLY A 81 6.44 -14.03 -2.83
N GLY A 82 7.25 -12.97 -2.90
CA GLY A 82 7.44 -12.19 -4.13
C GLY A 82 6.21 -11.40 -4.58
N LYS A 83 5.14 -11.41 -3.80
CA LYS A 83 3.85 -10.80 -4.16
C LYS A 83 3.14 -10.23 -2.94
N VAL A 84 2.29 -9.24 -3.19
CA VAL A 84 1.48 -8.55 -2.18
C VAL A 84 0.04 -8.51 -2.68
N ARG A 85 -0.87 -8.91 -1.79
CA ARG A 85 -2.31 -8.76 -2.00
C ARG A 85 -2.75 -7.41 -1.45
N PHE A 86 -3.47 -6.65 -2.27
CA PHE A 86 -4.11 -5.41 -1.89
C PHE A 86 -5.62 -5.63 -1.82
N ARG A 87 -6.25 -5.10 -0.77
CA ARG A 87 -7.71 -5.19 -0.59
C ARG A 87 -8.29 -3.87 -0.13
N LYS A 88 -9.36 -3.39 -0.77
CA LYS A 88 -10.02 -2.15 -0.36
C LYS A 88 -10.49 -2.24 1.09
N LEU A 89 -10.16 -1.22 1.87
CA LEU A 89 -10.56 -1.10 3.28
C LEU A 89 -12.08 -1.17 3.46
N SER A 90 -12.85 -0.62 2.51
CA SER A 90 -14.32 -0.66 2.52
C SER A 90 -14.91 -2.08 2.40
N THR A 91 -14.12 -3.04 1.92
CA THR A 91 -14.55 -4.43 1.71
C THR A 91 -14.10 -5.37 2.83
N LEU A 92 -13.25 -4.87 3.74
CA LEU A 92 -12.84 -5.62 4.91
C LEU A 92 -13.98 -5.62 5.93
N PRO A 93 -14.17 -6.72 6.68
CA PRO A 93 -15.10 -6.69 7.81
C PRO A 93 -14.64 -5.59 8.76
N ARG A 94 -15.54 -4.65 9.08
CA ARG A 94 -15.33 -3.69 10.16
C ARG A 94 -15.19 -4.51 11.44
N THR A 95 -13.96 -4.84 11.83
CA THR A 95 -13.73 -5.37 13.16
C THR A 95 -14.18 -4.27 14.11
N SER A 96 -15.27 -4.51 14.84
CA SER A 96 -15.67 -3.71 15.99
C SER A 96 -14.47 -3.73 16.95
N ARG A 97 -13.70 -2.64 16.95
CA ARG A 97 -12.81 -2.32 18.06
C ARG A 97 -13.66 -1.86 19.24
#